data_AF-A0AAP8N652-F1
#
_entry.id   AF-A0AAP8N652-F1
#
_cell.length_a   1.000
_cell.length_b   1.000
_cell.length_c   1.000
_cell.angle_alpha   90.00
_cell.angle_beta   90.00
_cell.angle_gamma   90.00
#
_symmetry.space_group_name_H-M   'P 1'
#
loop_
_entity.id
_entity.type
_entity.pdbx_description
1 polymer ?
#
loop_
_entity_poly.entity_id
_entity_poly.type
_entity_poly.pdbx_seq_one_letter_code
_entity_poly.pdbx_strand_id
1 'polypeptide(L)' 'FGCPKAIVSFVIPTGYTFNLTGSAIYQALASLFVAQMYNIHMSFVEQITLLFVLMLTSKGMAGVPGASFVVVLATL' A
#
# COMPACT_ATOMS: atom_id res chain seq x y z
N PHE A 1 -11.96 -26.52 11.96
CA PHE A 1 -12.33 -25.23 11.33
C PHE A 1 -13.81 -25.28 10.94
N GLY A 2 -14.61 -24.31 11.39
CA GLY A 2 -16.09 -24.35 11.33
C GLY A 2 -16.76 -23.46 10.28
N CYS A 3 -15.99 -22.82 9.37
CA CYS A 3 -16.55 -22.00 8.29
C CYS A 3 -16.81 -22.81 7.01
N PRO A 4 -17.89 -22.52 6.25
CA PRO A 4 -18.18 -23.17 4.96
C PRO A 4 -17.02 -23.03 3.96
N LYS A 5 -16.70 -24.12 3.25
CA LYS A 5 -15.62 -24.13 2.24
C LYS A 5 -15.80 -23.05 1.17
N ALA A 6 -17.02 -22.82 0.70
CA ALA A 6 -17.32 -21.81 -0.32
C ALA A 6 -16.95 -20.39 0.11
N ILE A 7 -17.10 -20.07 1.41
CA ILE A 7 -16.73 -18.76 1.96
C ILE A 7 -15.20 -18.66 2.02
N VAL A 8 -14.55 -19.67 2.58
CA VAL A 8 -13.09 -19.68 2.77
C VAL A 8 -12.35 -19.62 1.43
N SER A 9 -12.82 -20.34 0.41
CA SER A 9 -12.19 -20.38 -0.93
C SER A 9 -12.26 -19.05 -1.67
N PHE A 10 -13.21 -18.17 -1.33
CA PHE A 10 -13.32 -16.85 -1.93
C PHE A 10 -12.61 -15.78 -1.09
N VAL A 11 -12.86 -15.77 0.22
CA VAL A 11 -12.41 -14.71 1.13
C VAL A 11 -10.90 -14.75 1.35
N ILE A 12 -10.29 -15.93 1.48
CA ILE A 12 -8.84 -16.03 1.76
C ILE A 12 -8.01 -15.51 0.58
N PRO A 13 -8.21 -15.97 -0.68
CA PRO A 13 -7.43 -15.47 -1.81
C PRO A 13 -7.69 -13.98 -2.07
N THR A 14 -8.96 -13.54 -2.02
CA THR A 14 -9.32 -12.14 -2.23
C THR A 14 -8.74 -11.24 -1.14
N GLY A 15 -8.79 -11.67 0.12
CA GLY A 15 -8.23 -10.93 1.25
C GLY A 15 -6.71 -10.77 1.15
N TYR A 16 -5.99 -11.80 0.71
CA TYR A 16 -4.54 -11.72 0.52
C TYR A 16 -4.15 -10.64 -0.50
N THR A 17 -4.95 -10.51 -1.56
CA THR A 17 -4.69 -9.61 -2.68
C THR A 17 -5.20 -8.18 -2.45
N PHE A 18 -6.34 -8.01 -1.77
CA PHE A 18 -6.98 -6.70 -1.59
C PHE A 18 -6.73 -6.06 -0.22
N ASN A 19 -6.20 -6.80 0.77
CA ASN A 19 -5.87 -6.27 2.09
C ASN A 19 -4.37 -5.99 2.24
N LEU A 20 -3.78 -5.29 1.25
CA LEU A 20 -2.35 -4.89 1.26
C LEU A 20 -2.07 -3.69 2.18
N THR A 21 -2.84 -3.53 3.25
CA THR A 21 -2.69 -2.44 4.23
C THR A 21 -1.30 -2.43 4.87
N GLY A 22 -0.74 -3.62 5.15
CA GLY A 22 0.63 -3.73 5.68
C GLY A 22 1.70 -3.20 4.71
N SER A 23 1.55 -3.48 3.41
CA SER A 23 2.44 -2.96 2.38
C SER A 23 2.32 -1.44 2.22
N ALA A 24 1.10 -0.90 2.30
CA ALA A 24 0.85 0.55 2.23
C ALA A 24 1.54 1.30 3.38
N ILE A 25 1.47 0.77 4.61
CA ILE A 25 2.17 1.36 5.77
C ILE A 25 3.69 1.33 5.57
N TYR A 26 4.23 0.20 5.10
CA TYR A 26 5.66 0.08 4.82
C TYR A 26 6.12 1.09 3.76
N GLN A 27 5.38 1.24 2.66
CA GLN A 27 5.68 2.19 1.60
C GLN A 27 5.59 3.65 2.08
N ALA A 28 4.63 3.98 2.95
CA ALA A 28 4.51 5.31 3.54
C ALA A 28 5.77 5.67 4.35
N LEU A 29 6.18 4.75 5.23
CA LEU A 29 7.37 4.93 6.07
C LEU A 29 8.66 4.99 5.24
N ALA A 30 8.79 4.13 4.22
CA ALA A 30 9.92 4.14 3.31
C ALA A 30 10.02 5.48 2.54
N SER A 31 8.89 6.00 2.06
CA SER A 31 8.84 7.29 1.35
C SER A 31 9.23 8.46 2.26
N LEU A 32 8.74 8.47 3.50
CA LEU A 32 9.12 9.47 4.52
C LEU A 32 10.61 9.41 4.84
N PHE A 33 11.15 8.20 5.02
CA PHE A 33 12.57 7.98 5.28
C PHE A 33 13.44 8.50 4.12
N VAL A 34 13.07 8.21 2.87
CA VAL A 34 13.75 8.73 1.68
C VAL A 34 13.68 10.25 1.63
N ALA A 35 12.52 10.86 1.87
CA ALA A 35 12.38 12.31 1.90
C ALA A 35 13.31 12.95 2.95
N GLN A 36 13.39 12.37 4.15
CA GLN A 36 14.30 12.82 5.21
C GLN A 36 15.77 12.68 4.83
N MET A 37 16.17 11.57 4.17
CA MET A 37 17.55 11.38 3.70
C MET A 37 17.99 12.44 2.69
N TYR A 38 17.07 12.88 1.83
CA TYR A 38 17.33 13.91 0.82
C TYR A 38 17.05 15.35 1.29
N ASN A 39 16.76 15.55 2.58
CA ASN A 39 16.34 16.84 3.15
C ASN A 39 15.11 17.46 2.44
N ILE A 40 14.23 16.63 1.90
CA ILE A 40 12.95 17.05 1.33
C ILE A 40 11.95 17.19 2.48
N HIS A 41 11.50 18.42 2.71
CA HIS A 41 10.52 18.69 3.76
C HIS A 41 9.11 18.38 3.25
N MET A 42 8.55 17.24 3.63
CA MET A 42 7.13 16.94 3.40
C MET A 42 6.24 17.67 4.42
N SER A 43 5.42 18.58 3.93
CA SER A 43 4.33 19.19 4.68
C SER A 43 3.30 18.15 5.16
N PHE A 44 2.52 18.51 6.16
CA PHE A 44 1.47 17.64 6.69
C PHE A 44 0.42 17.24 5.63
N VAL A 45 0.13 18.15 4.69
CA VAL A 45 -0.80 17.89 3.59
C VAL A 45 -0.24 16.85 2.61
N GLU A 46 1.06 16.90 2.31
CA GLU A 46 1.73 15.91 1.44
C GLU A 46 1.76 14.53 2.10
N GLN A 47 1.97 14.47 3.42
CA GLN A 47 1.95 13.19 4.16
C GLN A 47 0.54 12.55 4.15
N ILE A 48 -0.52 13.35 4.35
CA ILE A 48 -1.91 12.87 4.25
C ILE A 48 -2.23 12.42 2.82
N THR A 49 -1.77 13.18 1.82
CA THR A 49 -1.99 12.86 0.40
C THR A 49 -1.27 11.57 0.01
N LEU A 50 -0.03 11.38 0.45
CA LEU A 50 0.73 10.14 0.30
C LEU A 50 -0.05 8.95 0.87
N LEU A 51 -0.55 9.06 2.10
CA LEU A 51 -1.35 8.00 2.73
C LEU A 51 -2.62 7.68 1.94
N PHE A 52 -3.30 8.71 1.42
CA PHE A 52 -4.51 8.53 0.62
C PHE A 52 -4.23 7.82 -0.70
N VAL A 53 -3.17 8.22 -1.41
CA VAL A 53 -2.73 7.58 -2.65
C VAL A 53 -2.34 6.13 -2.38
N LEU A 54 -1.56 5.86 -1.33
CA LEU A 54 -1.17 4.50 -0.93
C LEU A 54 -2.36 3.62 -0.57
N MET A 55 -3.34 4.15 0.15
CA MET A 55 -4.57 3.43 0.47
C MET A 55 -5.36 3.06 -0.79
N LEU A 56 -5.47 3.99 -1.75
CA LEU A 56 -6.19 3.79 -3.00
C LEU A 56 -5.45 2.77 -3.90
N THR A 57 -4.14 2.91 -4.06
CA THR A 57 -3.33 2.04 -4.92
C THR A 57 -3.14 0.64 -4.34
N SER A 58 -3.17 0.47 -3.01
CA SER A 58 -3.02 -0.84 -2.34
C SER A 58 -4.03 -1.89 -2.83
N LYS A 59 -5.23 -1.48 -3.23
CA LYS A 59 -6.27 -2.38 -3.75
C LYS A 59 -6.09 -2.73 -5.22
N GLY A 60 -5.31 -1.93 -5.95
CA GLY A 60 -5.01 -2.10 -7.39
C GLY A 60 -3.69 -2.83 -7.69
N MET A 61 -2.77 -2.95 -6.71
CA MET A 61 -1.50 -3.66 -6.86
C MET A 61 -1.64 -5.19 -6.98
N ALA A 62 -2.84 -5.69 -6.69
CA ALA A 62 -3.29 -7.07 -6.74
C ALA A 62 -2.77 -7.95 -7.90
N GLY A 63 -2.54 -7.35 -9.08
CA GLY A 63 -2.18 -8.08 -10.31
C GLY A 63 -0.85 -7.68 -10.96
N VAL A 64 -0.09 -6.74 -10.39
CA VAL A 64 1.11 -6.18 -11.04
C VAL A 64 2.35 -6.36 -10.16
N PRO A 65 3.24 -7.33 -10.50
CA PRO A 65 4.54 -7.46 -9.83
C PRO A 65 5.34 -6.15 -9.92
N GLY A 66 5.89 -5.68 -8.81
CA GLY A 66 6.71 -4.46 -8.78
C GLY A 66 5.93 -3.14 -8.73
N ALA A 67 4.60 -3.16 -8.64
CA ALA A 67 3.78 -1.94 -8.50
C ALA A 67 4.22 -1.06 -7.33
N SER A 68 4.79 -1.65 -6.27
CA SER A 68 5.36 -0.93 -5.13
C SER A 68 6.42 0.11 -5.50
N PHE A 69 7.28 -0.17 -6.49
CA PHE A 69 8.29 0.79 -6.95
C PHE A 69 7.67 1.95 -7.70
N VAL A 70 6.65 1.67 -8.52
CA VAL A 70 5.90 2.69 -9.26
C VAL A 70 5.17 3.63 -8.31
N VAL A 71 4.59 3.09 -7.23
CA VAL A 71 3.88 3.90 -6.25
C VAL A 71 4.85 4.84 -5.54
N VAL A 72 6.01 4.36 -5.07
CA VAL A 72 7.02 5.22 -4.44
C VAL A 72 7.51 6.32 -5.41
N LEU A 73 7.81 5.98 -6.67
CA LEU A 73 8.23 6.94 -7.70
C LEU A 73 7.15 7.94 -8.10
N ALA A 74 5.87 7.59 -8.01
CA ALA A 74 4.76 8.48 -8.36
C ALA A 74 4.42 9.48 -7.24
N THR A 75 4.90 9.25 -6.02
CA THR A 75 4.61 10.08 -4.84
C THR A 75 5.77 10.90 -4.31
N LEU A 76 6.99 10.70 -4.83
CA LEU A 76 8.20 11.47 -4.48
C LEU A 76 8.65 12.29 -5.68
#